data_AF-A0A9Q8ZEI8-F1
#
_entry.id   AF-A0A9Q8ZEI8-F1
#
_cell.length_a   1.000
_cell.length_b   1.000
_cell.length_c   1.000
_cell.angle_alpha   90.00
_cell.angle_beta   90.00
_cell.angle_gamma   90.00
#
_symmetry.space_group_name_H-M   'P 1'
#
loop_
_entity.id
_entity.type
_entity.pdbx_description
1 polymer ?
#
loop_
_entity_poly.entity_id
_entity_poly.type
_entity_poly.pdbx_seq_one_letter_code
_entity_poly.pdbx_strand_id
1 'polypeptide(L)'
;MPPSPDDLPDELPSHYQNTLLAYHPKYTKRKAQRFPVSPGKRFKMGPTVGSKADQEERSQLIVRFYDPKIKARDTRRRTLEDILSWPDSTLESCHNYIQMLFPLPEGSFFNLDTPVVDVDVMQAFHSRDDLRQQLRRSFERMLTFYGFQVSTEPETKLEKTHGEQKVVLQETQKNTSLSAALNGNASASNAPPYNIIRGSNWHDQCQNWAVQFDHNHLRISRIIRCLRVLGLEREATAFFAALERTYKDPQLVISAKSMKFWRSAATRPLHIAPDDEKCDWLETWEKEQESSDKSVNPDGEALENQEDDSSA
;
A
#
# COMPACT_ATOMS: atom_id res chain seq x y z
N MET A 1 21.09 5.79 0.24
CA MET A 1 21.28 7.13 0.85
C MET A 1 20.44 8.12 0.07
N PRO A 2 19.75 9.08 0.70
CA PRO A 2 19.17 10.22 -0.02
C PRO A 2 20.29 11.03 -0.71
N PRO A 3 19.97 11.82 -1.77
CA PRO A 3 20.93 12.76 -2.34
C PRO A 3 21.51 13.66 -1.23
N SER A 4 22.79 14.02 -1.36
CA SER A 4 23.41 14.99 -0.46
C SER A 4 22.57 16.27 -0.48
N PRO A 5 22.51 17.04 0.62
CA PRO A 5 21.91 18.39 0.60
C PRO A 5 22.46 19.27 -0.52
N ASP A 6 23.69 18.98 -0.99
CA ASP A 6 24.38 19.67 -2.08
C ASP A 6 23.92 19.24 -3.49
N ASP A 7 23.15 18.15 -3.61
CA ASP A 7 22.62 17.62 -4.89
C ASP A 7 21.20 18.12 -5.19
N LEU A 8 20.62 18.96 -4.33
CA LEU A 8 19.27 19.52 -4.52
C LEU A 8 19.35 20.89 -5.20
N PRO A 9 18.44 21.20 -6.14
CA PRO A 9 18.35 22.54 -6.71
C PRO A 9 18.04 23.57 -5.61
N ASP A 10 18.61 24.79 -5.74
CA ASP A 10 18.54 25.87 -4.74
C ASP A 10 17.10 26.25 -4.32
N GLU A 11 16.12 26.00 -5.20
CA GLU A 11 14.69 26.13 -4.91
C GLU A 11 13.92 24.85 -5.26
N LEU A 12 13.53 24.11 -4.23
CA LEU A 12 12.55 23.03 -4.35
C LEU A 12 11.12 23.62 -4.43
N PRO A 13 10.27 23.17 -5.37
CA PRO A 13 8.87 23.57 -5.45
C PRO A 13 8.13 23.37 -4.12
N SER A 14 7.20 24.28 -3.77
CA SER A 14 6.52 24.28 -2.45
C SER A 14 5.76 22.99 -2.12
N HIS A 15 5.29 22.25 -3.13
CA HIS A 15 4.62 20.95 -2.95
C HIS A 15 5.59 19.82 -2.58
N TYR A 16 6.88 19.95 -2.94
CA TYR A 16 7.95 19.05 -2.50
C TYR A 16 8.31 19.24 -1.03
N GLN A 17 8.20 20.47 -0.53
CA GLN A 17 8.52 20.78 0.86
C GLN A 17 7.56 20.05 1.81
N ASN A 18 6.25 20.09 1.57
CA ASN A 18 5.29 19.42 2.45
C ASN A 18 5.43 17.89 2.44
N THR A 19 5.81 17.31 1.31
CA THR A 19 5.95 15.85 1.16
C THR A 19 7.30 15.34 1.70
N LEU A 20 8.41 16.08 1.53
CA LEU A 20 9.70 15.73 2.13
C LEU A 20 9.79 16.08 3.61
N LEU A 21 9.15 17.18 4.02
CA LEU A 21 9.01 17.53 5.43
C LEU A 21 8.17 16.49 6.14
N ALA A 22 7.19 15.85 5.50
CA ALA A 22 6.39 14.79 6.10
C ALA A 22 7.14 13.45 6.40
N TYR A 23 8.42 13.32 6.06
CA TYR A 23 9.11 12.02 6.14
C TYR A 23 10.54 12.03 6.75
N HIS A 24 11.17 13.16 7.12
CA HIS A 24 12.47 13.08 7.85
C HIS A 24 12.91 14.35 8.62
N PRO A 25 13.44 14.23 9.86
CA PRO A 25 13.93 15.36 10.67
C PRO A 25 15.26 16.03 10.24
N LYS A 26 15.88 15.64 9.11
CA LYS A 26 17.19 16.19 8.68
C LYS A 26 17.10 17.37 7.71
N TYR A 27 15.88 17.74 7.27
CA TYR A 27 15.65 18.83 6.31
C TYR A 27 15.35 20.19 6.97
N THR A 28 15.39 20.29 8.30
CA THR A 28 15.13 21.53 9.04
C THR A 28 16.43 22.22 9.49
N LYS A 29 17.16 22.85 8.56
CA LYS A 29 18.11 23.92 8.94
C LYS A 29 18.02 25.08 7.95
N ARG A 30 17.08 26.00 8.19
CA ARG A 30 17.25 27.40 7.77
C ARG A 30 17.36 28.30 9.00
N LYS A 31 18.38 29.16 8.94
CA LYS A 31 18.86 30.07 9.98
C LYS A 31 17.72 30.95 10.52
N ALA A 32 17.46 30.87 11.81
CA ALA A 32 16.63 31.85 12.52
C ALA A 32 17.30 33.23 12.49
N GLN A 33 16.71 34.17 11.74
CA GLN A 33 17.00 35.59 11.93
C GLN A 33 16.34 36.03 13.25
N ARG A 34 17.14 36.56 14.15
CA ARG A 34 16.71 37.05 15.47
C ARG A 34 15.99 38.38 15.31
N PHE A 35 14.73 38.44 15.72
CA PHE A 35 14.07 39.71 16.10
C PHE A 35 13.96 39.75 17.64
N PRO A 36 14.26 40.88 18.29
CA PRO A 36 14.15 41.00 19.74
C PRO A 36 12.69 41.24 20.15
N VAL A 37 12.18 40.47 21.12
CA VAL A 37 10.89 40.75 21.77
C VAL A 37 11.07 40.66 23.28
N SER A 38 10.55 41.68 23.98
CA SER A 38 10.59 41.89 25.44
C SER A 38 9.91 40.76 26.25
N PRO A 39 10.26 40.60 27.56
CA PRO A 39 9.91 39.41 28.32
C PRO A 39 8.50 39.50 28.92
N GLY A 40 7.55 38.76 28.34
CA GLY A 40 6.26 38.42 28.95
C GLY A 40 6.28 36.97 29.46
N LYS A 41 5.76 36.76 30.68
CA LYS A 41 5.74 35.48 31.42
C LYS A 41 5.27 34.30 30.56
N ARG A 42 6.12 33.28 30.43
CA ARG A 42 5.88 32.06 29.67
C ARG A 42 5.38 30.95 30.61
N PHE A 43 4.08 30.66 30.57
CA PHE A 43 3.54 29.42 31.13
C PHE A 43 4.05 28.24 30.28
N LYS A 44 4.72 27.28 30.92
CA LYS A 44 5.16 26.03 30.28
C LYS A 44 3.96 25.08 30.21
N MET A 45 3.37 24.94 29.03
CA MET A 45 2.60 23.75 28.67
C MET A 45 3.49 22.91 27.74
N GLY A 46 3.90 21.73 28.21
CA GLY A 46 4.52 20.72 27.37
C GLY A 46 3.48 20.06 26.45
N PRO A 47 3.89 19.31 25.42
CA PRO A 47 2.95 18.62 24.55
C PRO A 47 2.29 17.47 25.32
N THR A 48 0.97 17.52 25.46
CA THR A 48 0.15 16.46 26.02
C THR A 48 0.10 15.30 25.02
N VAL A 49 0.80 14.21 25.32
CA VAL A 49 0.60 12.93 24.64
C VAL A 49 -0.78 12.40 25.05
N GLY A 50 -1.65 12.10 24.08
CA GLY A 50 -3.01 11.60 24.32
C GLY A 50 -3.02 10.30 25.14
N SER A 51 -4.14 10.00 25.80
CA SER A 51 -4.27 8.79 26.61
C SER A 51 -4.30 7.53 25.73
N LYS A 52 -3.98 6.35 26.31
CA LYS A 52 -4.12 5.06 25.59
C LYS A 52 -5.53 4.85 25.02
N ALA A 53 -6.55 5.31 25.72
CA ALA A 53 -7.94 5.23 25.25
C ALA A 53 -8.18 6.09 24.01
N ASP A 54 -7.56 7.27 23.93
CA ASP A 54 -7.66 8.14 22.75
C ASP A 54 -6.96 7.51 21.53
N GLN A 55 -5.87 6.76 21.74
CA GLN A 55 -5.17 6.04 20.67
C GLN A 55 -6.01 4.87 20.15
N GLU A 56 -6.59 4.08 21.05
CA GLU A 56 -7.48 2.97 20.71
C GLU A 56 -8.69 3.45 19.89
N GLU A 57 -9.37 4.51 20.34
CA GLU A 57 -10.52 5.07 19.61
C GLU A 57 -10.12 5.53 18.20
N ARG A 58 -8.92 6.09 18.05
CA ARG A 58 -8.38 6.50 16.74
C ARG A 58 -8.09 5.29 15.85
N SER A 59 -7.47 4.23 16.36
CA SER A 59 -7.24 3.00 15.58
C SER A 59 -8.55 2.37 15.11
N GLN A 60 -9.54 2.28 16.02
CA GLN A 60 -10.87 1.76 15.72
C GLN A 60 -11.61 2.58 14.65
N LEU A 61 -11.23 3.86 14.44
CA LEU A 61 -11.76 4.65 13.33
C LEU A 61 -11.49 4.00 11.98
N ILE A 62 -10.35 3.32 11.80
CA ILE A 62 -10.01 2.64 10.54
C ILE A 62 -11.06 1.57 10.25
N VAL A 63 -11.29 0.66 11.21
CA VAL A 63 -12.27 -0.43 11.06
C VAL A 63 -13.66 0.16 10.76
N ARG A 64 -14.09 1.17 11.51
CA ARG A 64 -15.41 1.80 11.34
C ARG A 64 -15.56 2.57 10.03
N PHE A 65 -14.48 3.14 9.50
CA PHE A 65 -14.44 3.84 8.22
C PHE A 65 -14.60 2.86 7.05
N TYR A 66 -13.98 1.69 7.16
CA TYR A 66 -14.08 0.61 6.17
C TYR A 66 -15.34 -0.26 6.33
N ASP A 67 -16.02 -0.21 7.47
CA ASP A 67 -17.20 -1.04 7.72
C ASP A 67 -18.39 -0.58 6.84
N PRO A 68 -18.93 -1.44 5.96
CA PRO A 68 -19.98 -1.06 5.01
C PRO A 68 -21.33 -0.73 5.67
N LYS A 69 -21.54 -1.13 6.93
CA LYS A 69 -22.74 -0.81 7.71
C LYS A 69 -22.57 0.49 8.48
N ILE A 70 -21.38 0.74 9.03
CA ILE A 70 -21.12 1.92 9.87
C ILE A 70 -20.80 3.15 9.01
N LYS A 71 -19.94 3.01 7.99
CA LYS A 71 -19.49 4.09 7.10
C LYS A 71 -19.06 5.33 7.87
N ALA A 72 -18.20 5.15 8.87
CA ALA A 72 -17.73 6.26 9.67
C ALA A 72 -17.00 7.29 8.82
N ARG A 73 -17.01 8.54 9.28
CA ARG A 73 -16.29 9.63 8.63
C ARG A 73 -14.91 9.77 9.22
N ASP A 74 -13.93 10.12 8.40
CA ASP A 74 -12.61 10.51 8.87
C ASP A 74 -12.64 11.85 9.64
N THR A 75 -11.49 12.28 10.16
CA THR A 75 -11.33 13.55 10.89
C THR A 75 -11.69 14.79 10.06
N ARG A 76 -11.75 14.67 8.73
CA ARG A 76 -12.17 15.73 7.79
C ARG A 76 -13.62 15.56 7.32
N ARG A 77 -14.39 14.71 8.00
CA ARG A 77 -15.80 14.40 7.76
C ARG A 77 -16.09 13.74 6.42
N ARG A 78 -15.12 13.04 5.81
CA ARG A 78 -15.29 12.31 4.55
C ARG A 78 -15.58 10.84 4.83
N THR A 79 -16.47 10.23 4.06
CA THR A 79 -16.66 8.77 4.03
C THR A 79 -15.74 8.12 2.99
N LEU A 80 -15.65 6.79 3.01
CA LEU A 80 -14.98 6.04 1.96
C LEU A 80 -15.58 6.35 0.58
N GLU A 81 -16.92 6.30 0.46
CA GLU A 81 -17.62 6.59 -0.79
C GLU A 81 -17.35 8.00 -1.31
N ASP A 82 -17.31 9.00 -0.42
CA ASP A 82 -16.98 10.37 -0.81
C ASP A 82 -15.62 10.42 -1.51
N ILE A 83 -14.59 9.82 -0.91
CA ILE A 83 -13.22 9.85 -1.45
C ILE A 83 -13.11 9.05 -2.75
N LEU A 84 -13.73 7.86 -2.83
CA LEU A 84 -13.64 7.02 -4.03
C LEU A 84 -14.35 7.65 -5.24
N SER A 85 -15.36 8.50 -5.01
CA SER A 85 -16.09 9.22 -6.05
C SER A 85 -15.35 10.44 -6.61
N TRP A 86 -14.25 10.87 -5.98
CA TRP A 86 -13.52 12.05 -6.41
C TRP A 86 -12.93 11.90 -7.81
N PRO A 87 -12.90 12.97 -8.62
CA PRO A 87 -12.18 12.96 -9.89
C PRO A 87 -10.67 12.91 -9.64
N ASP A 88 -9.92 12.41 -10.62
CA ASP A 88 -8.45 12.28 -10.53
C ASP A 88 -7.76 13.60 -10.20
N SER A 89 -8.26 14.73 -10.72
CA SER A 89 -7.74 16.07 -10.38
C SER A 89 -7.82 16.42 -8.89
N THR A 90 -8.84 15.89 -8.18
CA THR A 90 -8.97 16.08 -6.73
C THR A 90 -8.02 15.16 -5.97
N LEU A 91 -7.83 13.91 -6.42
CA LEU A 91 -6.85 13.00 -5.83
C LEU A 91 -5.40 13.46 -6.04
N GLU A 92 -5.14 14.12 -7.16
CA GLU A 92 -3.84 14.70 -7.45
C GLU A 92 -3.57 15.92 -6.55
N SER A 93 -4.53 16.84 -6.43
CA SER A 93 -4.36 18.08 -5.64
C SER A 93 -4.49 17.92 -4.13
N CYS A 94 -5.15 16.87 -3.63
CA CYS A 94 -5.39 16.63 -2.21
C CYS A 94 -4.59 15.42 -1.72
N HIS A 95 -3.63 15.59 -0.80
CA HIS A 95 -2.78 14.46 -0.37
C HIS A 95 -3.14 13.83 0.97
N ASN A 96 -4.10 14.39 1.71
CA ASN A 96 -4.44 13.91 3.07
C ASN A 96 -5.47 12.76 3.12
N TYR A 97 -5.98 12.29 1.98
CA TYR A 97 -6.85 11.11 1.96
C TYR A 97 -6.03 9.81 2.04
N ILE A 98 -4.81 9.81 1.48
CA ILE A 98 -4.04 8.58 1.29
C ILE A 98 -3.69 7.91 2.61
N GLN A 99 -3.55 8.70 3.67
CA GLN A 99 -3.23 8.19 5.00
C GLN A 99 -4.41 7.45 5.64
N MET A 100 -5.65 7.86 5.34
CA MET A 100 -6.88 7.16 5.75
C MET A 100 -7.20 5.96 4.85
N LEU A 101 -6.98 6.06 3.54
CA LEU A 101 -7.24 4.96 2.60
C LEU A 101 -6.18 3.84 2.66
N PHE A 102 -4.97 4.17 3.10
CA PHE A 102 -3.89 3.20 3.22
C PHE A 102 -3.15 3.44 4.54
N PRO A 103 -3.76 3.16 5.69
CA PRO A 103 -3.14 3.37 6.99
C PRO A 103 -1.93 2.45 7.16
N LEU A 104 -0.98 2.84 7.99
CA LEU A 104 0.25 2.10 8.24
C LEU A 104 0.49 1.92 9.75
N PRO A 105 1.20 0.86 10.17
CA PRO A 105 1.62 0.65 11.56
C PRO A 105 2.55 1.73 12.12
N GLU A 106 3.46 2.25 11.28
CA GLU A 106 4.51 3.19 11.68
C GLU A 106 3.96 4.63 11.87
N GLY A 107 2.68 4.85 11.58
CA GLY A 107 2.01 6.13 11.73
C GLY A 107 2.56 7.24 10.84
N SER A 108 2.37 8.49 11.27
CA SER A 108 2.80 9.68 10.55
C SER A 108 3.41 10.68 11.53
N PHE A 109 4.71 10.93 11.42
CA PHE A 109 5.44 11.87 12.29
C PHE A 109 4.89 13.32 12.26
N PHE A 110 4.13 13.69 11.23
CA PHE A 110 3.67 15.07 10.99
C PHE A 110 2.15 15.23 11.11
N ASN A 111 1.42 14.12 11.17
CA ASN A 111 -0.03 14.15 11.30
C ASN A 111 -0.44 13.17 12.39
N LEU A 112 -0.37 13.65 13.64
CA LEU A 112 -0.71 12.88 14.85
C LEU A 112 -2.19 12.49 14.92
N ASP A 113 -3.03 13.09 14.08
CA ASP A 113 -4.45 12.76 13.97
C ASP A 113 -4.72 11.66 12.94
N THR A 114 -3.68 11.16 12.26
CA THR A 114 -3.81 9.99 11.38
C THR A 114 -3.90 8.73 12.24
N PRO A 115 -4.94 7.92 12.07
CA PRO A 115 -5.03 6.65 12.78
C PRO A 115 -3.98 5.68 12.24
N VAL A 116 -3.41 4.88 13.14
CA VAL A 116 -2.37 3.89 12.83
C VAL A 116 -2.97 2.50 12.83
N VAL A 117 -2.35 1.58 12.10
CA VAL A 117 -2.72 0.17 12.20
C VAL A 117 -2.08 -0.40 13.46
N ASP A 118 -2.88 -0.96 14.34
CA ASP A 118 -2.42 -1.78 15.47
C ASP A 118 -2.84 -3.24 15.28
N VAL A 119 -2.59 -4.05 16.32
CA VAL A 119 -2.92 -5.48 16.33
C VAL A 119 -4.42 -5.71 16.09
N ASP A 120 -5.29 -4.93 16.73
CA ASP A 120 -6.74 -5.13 16.65
C ASP A 120 -7.29 -4.75 15.27
N VAL A 121 -6.80 -3.64 14.69
CA VAL A 121 -7.12 -3.27 13.30
C VAL A 121 -6.63 -4.35 12.33
N MET A 122 -5.39 -4.81 12.48
CA MET A 122 -4.85 -5.86 11.61
C MET A 122 -5.67 -7.15 11.72
N GLN A 123 -5.94 -7.63 12.94
CA GLN A 123 -6.78 -8.80 13.18
C GLN A 123 -8.18 -8.65 12.61
N ALA A 124 -8.80 -7.46 12.74
CA ALA A 124 -10.10 -7.18 12.14
C ALA A 124 -10.07 -7.33 10.61
N PHE A 125 -9.08 -6.75 9.93
CA PHE A 125 -8.91 -6.91 8.48
C PHE A 125 -8.61 -8.35 8.07
N HIS A 126 -7.82 -9.09 8.84
CA HIS A 126 -7.52 -10.51 8.57
C HIS A 126 -8.70 -11.44 8.85
N SER A 127 -9.63 -11.06 9.73
CA SER A 127 -10.82 -11.86 10.05
C SER A 127 -12.05 -11.50 9.20
N ARG A 128 -12.07 -10.31 8.58
CA ARG A 128 -13.26 -9.78 7.89
C ARG A 128 -13.02 -9.50 6.41
N ASP A 129 -13.64 -10.33 5.56
CA ASP A 129 -13.59 -10.17 4.10
C ASP A 129 -14.22 -8.87 3.61
N ASP A 130 -15.25 -8.36 4.28
CA ASP A 130 -15.93 -7.12 3.87
C ASP A 130 -15.01 -5.91 3.98
N LEU A 131 -14.19 -5.81 5.03
CA LEU A 131 -13.18 -4.76 5.17
C LEU A 131 -12.11 -4.86 4.08
N ARG A 132 -11.60 -6.08 3.80
CA ARG A 132 -10.65 -6.31 2.71
C ARG A 132 -11.23 -5.99 1.34
N GLN A 133 -12.52 -6.25 1.12
CA GLN A 133 -13.19 -5.85 -0.12
C GLN A 133 -13.23 -4.32 -0.27
N GLN A 134 -13.50 -3.57 0.81
CA GLN A 134 -13.47 -2.11 0.78
C GLN A 134 -12.06 -1.53 0.57
N LEU A 135 -11.03 -2.16 1.15
CA LEU A 135 -9.63 -1.82 0.87
C LEU A 135 -9.26 -2.12 -0.59
N ARG A 136 -9.71 -3.26 -1.14
CA ARG A 136 -9.53 -3.59 -2.56
C ARG A 136 -10.19 -2.56 -3.47
N ARG A 137 -11.40 -2.08 -3.16
CA ARG A 137 -12.04 -0.97 -3.89
C ARG A 137 -11.21 0.31 -3.86
N SER A 138 -10.59 0.62 -2.72
CA SER A 138 -9.68 1.76 -2.58
C SER A 138 -8.44 1.59 -3.45
N PHE A 139 -7.88 0.39 -3.46
CA PHE A 139 -6.74 0.04 -4.29
C PHE A 139 -7.05 0.10 -5.79
N GLU A 140 -8.16 -0.50 -6.24
CA GLU A 140 -8.59 -0.44 -7.64
C GLU A 140 -8.85 1.00 -8.10
N ARG A 141 -9.40 1.85 -7.23
CA ARG A 141 -9.54 3.28 -7.51
C ARG A 141 -8.18 3.95 -7.77
N MET A 142 -7.17 3.59 -6.98
CA MET A 142 -5.79 4.08 -7.17
C MET A 142 -5.12 3.46 -8.41
N LEU A 143 -5.44 2.21 -8.78
CA LEU A 143 -4.98 1.64 -10.04
C LEU A 143 -5.47 2.45 -11.23
N THR A 144 -6.77 2.76 -11.29
CA THR A 144 -7.34 3.61 -12.35
C THR A 144 -6.67 4.98 -12.39
N PHE A 145 -6.44 5.58 -11.22
CA PHE A 145 -5.74 6.86 -11.09
C PHE A 145 -4.31 6.79 -11.66
N TYR A 146 -3.59 5.68 -11.46
CA TYR A 146 -2.25 5.47 -12.02
C TYR A 146 -2.25 4.97 -13.49
N GLY A 147 -3.42 4.77 -14.09
CA GLY A 147 -3.55 4.27 -15.47
C GLY A 147 -3.46 2.75 -15.60
N PHE A 148 -3.61 2.00 -14.51
CA PHE A 148 -3.66 0.55 -14.49
C PHE A 148 -5.10 0.04 -14.38
N GLN A 149 -5.30 -1.23 -14.70
CA GLN A 149 -6.55 -1.96 -14.46
C GLN A 149 -6.29 -3.42 -14.06
N VAL A 150 -7.28 -4.03 -13.40
CA VAL A 150 -7.27 -5.47 -13.08
C VAL A 150 -7.67 -6.28 -14.32
N SER A 151 -7.09 -7.46 -14.49
CA SER A 151 -7.36 -8.37 -15.60
C SER A 151 -7.34 -9.83 -15.15
N THR A 152 -8.16 -10.66 -15.79
CA THR A 152 -8.14 -12.12 -15.64
C THR A 152 -6.95 -12.75 -16.38
N GLU A 153 -6.40 -12.06 -17.38
CA GLU A 153 -5.25 -12.49 -18.18
C GLU A 153 -4.03 -11.59 -17.96
N PRO A 154 -2.80 -12.13 -18.04
CA PRO A 154 -1.57 -11.34 -17.96
C PRO A 154 -1.36 -10.46 -19.21
N GLU A 155 -0.67 -9.33 -19.03
CA GLU A 155 -0.39 -8.34 -20.10
C GLU A 155 0.28 -8.97 -21.34
N THR A 156 1.20 -9.92 -21.12
CA THR A 156 1.96 -10.60 -22.19
C THR A 156 1.09 -11.42 -23.15
N LYS A 157 -0.09 -11.88 -22.74
CA LYS A 157 -1.04 -12.53 -23.65
C LYS A 157 -1.83 -11.51 -24.46
N LEU A 158 -2.22 -10.39 -23.86
CA LEU A 158 -2.99 -9.33 -24.51
C LEU A 158 -2.19 -8.60 -25.60
N GLU A 159 -0.88 -8.44 -25.40
CA GLU A 159 0.03 -7.89 -26.40
C GLU A 159 0.19 -8.81 -27.61
N LYS A 160 0.18 -10.14 -27.42
CA LYS A 160 0.22 -11.11 -28.53
C LYS A 160 -1.07 -11.08 -29.35
N THR A 161 -2.23 -10.96 -28.70
CA THR A 161 -3.52 -10.86 -29.41
C THR A 161 -3.63 -9.57 -30.24
N HIS A 162 -3.11 -8.44 -29.74
CA HIS A 162 -3.09 -7.17 -30.48
C HIS A 162 -1.98 -7.12 -31.55
N GLY A 163 -0.84 -7.76 -31.31
CA GLY A 163 0.24 -7.93 -32.28
C GLY A 163 -0.19 -8.80 -33.47
N GLU A 164 -0.95 -9.87 -33.22
CA GLU A 164 -1.54 -10.72 -34.25
C GLU A 164 -2.66 -9.98 -35.01
N GLN A 165 -3.49 -9.18 -34.35
CA GLN A 165 -4.50 -8.35 -35.04
C GLN A 165 -3.90 -7.25 -35.93
N LYS A 166 -2.70 -6.74 -35.63
CA LYS A 166 -2.03 -5.74 -36.48
C LYS A 166 -1.35 -6.35 -37.71
N VAL A 167 -1.09 -7.66 -37.71
CA VAL A 167 -0.54 -8.39 -38.87
C VAL A 167 -1.66 -8.97 -39.76
N VAL A 168 -2.89 -9.15 -39.24
CA VAL A 168 -4.02 -9.76 -39.96
C VAL A 168 -4.91 -8.73 -40.70
N LEU A 169 -4.32 -7.65 -41.22
CA LEU A 169 -4.96 -6.83 -42.28
C LEU A 169 -4.41 -7.10 -43.68
N GLN A 170 -3.65 -8.17 -43.86
CA GLN A 170 -3.45 -8.80 -45.16
C GLN A 170 -3.57 -10.31 -45.00
N GLU A 171 -4.42 -10.91 -45.84
CA GLU A 171 -4.62 -12.34 -46.09
C GLU A 171 -5.81 -13.06 -45.42
N THR A 172 -6.95 -12.92 -46.12
CA THR A 172 -7.85 -14.00 -46.62
C THR A 172 -8.22 -15.21 -45.75
N GLN A 173 -9.52 -15.27 -45.42
CA GLN A 173 -10.47 -16.40 -45.45
C GLN A 173 -9.92 -17.83 -45.68
N LYS A 174 -10.04 -18.72 -44.68
CA LYS A 174 -10.82 -19.99 -44.71
C LYS A 174 -10.51 -20.93 -43.51
N ASN A 175 -11.58 -21.60 -43.04
CA ASN A 175 -11.67 -22.80 -42.16
C ASN A 175 -11.53 -22.52 -40.64
N THR A 176 -12.55 -22.64 -39.78
CA THR A 176 -13.48 -23.72 -39.35
C THR A 176 -12.87 -24.75 -38.36
N SER A 177 -13.44 -24.70 -37.13
CA SER A 177 -13.72 -25.75 -36.12
C SER A 177 -12.67 -26.34 -35.15
N LEU A 178 -13.00 -26.11 -33.87
CA LEU A 178 -13.10 -27.01 -32.69
C LEU A 178 -11.85 -27.45 -31.86
N SER A 179 -11.84 -26.91 -30.63
CA SER A 179 -11.82 -27.53 -29.29
C SER A 179 -10.76 -28.57 -28.87
N ALA A 180 -10.26 -28.32 -27.64
CA ALA A 180 -10.12 -29.25 -26.49
C ALA A 180 -8.71 -29.31 -25.90
N ALA A 181 -8.57 -28.94 -24.62
CA ALA A 181 -8.22 -29.86 -23.53
C ALA A 181 -7.69 -29.09 -22.30
N LEU A 182 -8.31 -29.40 -21.16
CA LEU A 182 -7.93 -29.03 -19.79
C LEU A 182 -6.75 -29.90 -19.32
N ASN A 183 -5.89 -29.38 -18.43
CA ASN A 183 -5.65 -29.93 -17.07
C ASN A 183 -4.26 -29.61 -16.46
N GLY A 184 -4.29 -29.41 -15.14
CA GLY A 184 -3.18 -29.57 -14.19
C GLY A 184 -2.64 -28.22 -13.65
N ASN A 185 -2.51 -27.96 -12.35
CA ASN A 185 -2.73 -28.73 -11.14
C ASN A 185 -2.87 -27.72 -9.99
N ALA A 186 -3.89 -27.84 -9.15
CA ALA A 186 -4.23 -26.87 -8.11
C ALA A 186 -3.72 -27.33 -6.74
N SER A 187 -2.91 -26.51 -6.07
CA SER A 187 -2.93 -26.30 -4.61
C SER A 187 -1.97 -25.19 -4.19
N ALA A 188 -2.54 -23.98 -4.04
CA ALA A 188 -2.19 -22.91 -3.08
C ALA A 188 -3.07 -21.69 -3.40
N SER A 189 -4.18 -21.56 -2.67
CA SER A 189 -5.30 -20.62 -2.89
C SER A 189 -6.10 -20.82 -4.19
N ASN A 190 -7.35 -21.28 -4.07
CA ASN A 190 -8.28 -21.51 -5.18
C ASN A 190 -8.85 -20.20 -5.79
N ALA A 191 -8.18 -19.08 -5.56
CA ALA A 191 -8.62 -17.76 -6.01
C ALA A 191 -8.01 -17.44 -7.39
N PRO A 192 -8.81 -16.97 -8.37
CA PRO A 192 -8.33 -16.69 -9.73
C PRO A 192 -7.19 -15.67 -9.70
N PRO A 193 -6.20 -15.76 -10.60
CA PRO A 193 -5.03 -14.89 -10.60
C PRO A 193 -5.41 -13.41 -10.62
N TYR A 194 -4.74 -12.60 -9.79
CA TYR A 194 -4.92 -11.14 -9.77
C TYR A 194 -3.85 -10.51 -10.65
N ASN A 195 -4.20 -10.19 -11.91
CA ASN A 195 -3.26 -9.52 -12.82
C ASN A 195 -3.57 -8.02 -12.88
N ILE A 196 -2.51 -7.23 -13.00
CA ILE A 196 -2.61 -5.78 -13.23
C ILE A 196 -1.93 -5.47 -14.55
N ILE A 197 -2.62 -4.76 -15.43
CA ILE A 197 -2.13 -4.38 -16.77
C ILE A 197 -2.28 -2.88 -16.97
N ARG A 198 -1.59 -2.32 -17.96
CA ARG A 198 -1.85 -0.95 -18.42
C ARG A 198 -3.29 -0.83 -18.89
N GLY A 199 -4.02 0.14 -18.35
CA GLY A 199 -5.40 0.42 -18.71
C GLY A 199 -5.51 1.28 -19.97
N SER A 200 -6.74 1.51 -20.44
CA SER A 200 -6.99 2.32 -21.64
C SER A 200 -6.51 3.77 -21.51
N ASN A 201 -6.46 4.31 -20.29
CA ASN A 201 -6.00 5.66 -19.96
C ASN A 201 -4.49 5.74 -19.61
N TRP A 202 -3.72 4.66 -19.83
CA TRP A 202 -2.31 4.59 -19.44
C TRP A 202 -1.47 5.78 -19.95
N HIS A 203 -1.62 6.13 -21.23
CA HIS A 203 -0.80 7.15 -21.87
C HIS A 203 -0.95 8.54 -21.23
N ASP A 204 -2.15 8.85 -20.71
CA ASP A 204 -2.43 10.13 -20.06
C ASP A 204 -2.00 10.08 -18.59
N GLN A 205 -2.33 9.00 -17.88
CA GLN A 205 -2.10 8.92 -16.44
C GLN A 205 -0.64 8.70 -16.06
N CYS A 206 0.12 7.90 -16.83
CA CYS A 206 1.50 7.59 -16.48
C CYS A 206 2.40 8.84 -16.48
N GLN A 207 2.07 9.85 -17.28
CA GLN A 207 2.82 11.11 -17.33
C GLN A 207 2.74 11.91 -16.01
N ASN A 208 1.70 11.69 -15.20
CA ASN A 208 1.48 12.40 -13.94
C ASN A 208 2.26 11.80 -12.77
N TRP A 209 2.85 10.61 -12.91
CA TRP A 209 3.55 9.95 -11.79
C TRP A 209 4.79 9.15 -12.19
N ALA A 210 4.85 8.59 -13.40
CA ALA A 210 5.98 7.79 -13.90
C ALA A 210 7.12 8.66 -14.45
N VAL A 211 7.45 9.72 -13.70
CA VAL A 211 8.54 10.66 -13.95
C VAL A 211 9.60 10.55 -12.84
N GLN A 212 10.76 11.19 -13.03
CA GLN A 212 11.95 10.92 -12.22
C GLN A 212 11.69 11.11 -10.71
N PHE A 213 11.00 12.19 -10.36
CA PHE A 213 10.63 12.51 -9.00
C PHE A 213 9.17 12.93 -9.00
N ASP A 214 8.32 12.13 -8.33
CA ASP A 214 6.95 12.52 -8.07
C ASP A 214 6.50 12.08 -6.67
N HIS A 215 5.63 12.88 -6.07
CA HIS A 215 5.08 12.65 -4.74
C HIS A 215 4.23 11.37 -4.66
N ASN A 216 3.65 10.91 -5.78
CA ASN A 216 2.95 9.63 -5.85
C ASN A 216 3.87 8.45 -5.59
N HIS A 217 5.20 8.56 -5.75
CA HIS A 217 6.11 7.45 -5.46
C HIS A 217 6.07 7.02 -3.99
N LEU A 218 5.87 7.98 -3.08
CA LEU A 218 5.69 7.69 -1.66
C LEU A 218 4.29 7.12 -1.38
N ARG A 219 3.25 7.62 -2.06
CA ARG A 219 1.90 7.04 -1.99
C ARG A 219 1.89 5.58 -2.45
N ILE A 220 2.59 5.26 -3.52
CA ILE A 220 2.75 3.90 -4.04
C ILE A 220 3.40 2.99 -3.00
N SER A 221 4.49 3.43 -2.38
CA SER A 221 5.15 2.68 -1.30
C SER A 221 4.19 2.38 -0.14
N ARG A 222 3.38 3.38 0.26
CA ARG A 222 2.36 3.27 1.29
C ARG A 222 1.25 2.29 0.92
N ILE A 223 0.77 2.34 -0.33
CA ILE A 223 -0.25 1.42 -0.85
C ILE A 223 0.25 -0.02 -0.78
N ILE A 224 1.43 -0.31 -1.34
CA ILE A 224 2.02 -1.66 -1.32
C ILE A 224 2.12 -2.17 0.11
N ARG A 225 2.68 -1.35 1.00
CA ARG A 225 2.90 -1.72 2.40
C ARG A 225 1.58 -2.00 3.13
N CYS A 226 0.58 -1.12 2.98
CA CYS A 226 -0.75 -1.27 3.59
C CYS A 226 -1.44 -2.55 3.11
N LEU A 227 -1.41 -2.84 1.80
CA LEU A 227 -2.02 -4.04 1.24
C LEU A 227 -1.45 -5.31 1.89
N ARG A 228 -0.13 -5.39 2.06
CA ARG A 228 0.51 -6.54 2.73
C ARG A 228 0.10 -6.66 4.19
N VAL A 229 0.20 -5.56 4.95
CA VAL A 229 -0.17 -5.53 6.37
C VAL A 229 -1.62 -5.96 6.61
N LEU A 230 -2.55 -5.51 5.76
CA LEU A 230 -3.99 -5.76 5.94
C LEU A 230 -4.52 -7.00 5.18
N GLY A 231 -3.63 -7.91 4.76
CA GLY A 231 -4.01 -9.22 4.25
C GLY A 231 -4.40 -9.28 2.76
N LEU A 232 -3.89 -8.35 1.95
CA LEU A 232 -4.02 -8.29 0.48
C LEU A 232 -2.66 -8.51 -0.21
N GLU A 233 -1.93 -9.55 0.22
CA GLU A 233 -0.58 -9.88 -0.29
C GLU A 233 -0.58 -10.12 -1.82
N ARG A 234 -1.66 -10.72 -2.35
CA ARG A 234 -1.80 -11.03 -3.78
C ARG A 234 -1.87 -9.76 -4.62
N GLU A 235 -2.67 -8.79 -4.18
CA GLU A 235 -2.82 -7.48 -4.80
C GLU A 235 -1.51 -6.68 -4.71
N ALA A 236 -0.85 -6.70 -3.56
CA ALA A 236 0.44 -6.03 -3.37
C ALA A 236 1.52 -6.58 -4.32
N THR A 237 1.59 -7.91 -4.43
CA THR A 237 2.52 -8.61 -5.32
C THR A 237 2.25 -8.27 -6.78
N ALA A 238 0.99 -8.33 -7.21
CA ALA A 238 0.60 -7.97 -8.57
C ALA A 238 0.93 -6.51 -8.90
N PHE A 239 0.73 -5.60 -7.93
CA PHE A 239 1.01 -4.18 -8.14
C PHE A 239 2.50 -3.93 -8.27
N PHE A 240 3.30 -4.53 -7.40
CA PHE A 240 4.75 -4.44 -7.48
C PHE A 240 5.28 -4.97 -8.82
N ALA A 241 4.76 -6.10 -9.31
CA ALA A 241 5.13 -6.63 -10.62
C ALA A 241 4.74 -5.69 -11.79
N ALA A 242 3.64 -4.93 -11.67
CA ALA A 242 3.29 -3.89 -12.63
C ALA A 242 4.26 -2.71 -12.59
N LEU A 243 4.62 -2.25 -11.40
CA LEU A 243 5.60 -1.17 -11.22
C LEU A 243 6.99 -1.56 -11.72
N GLU A 244 7.42 -2.81 -11.53
CA GLU A 244 8.69 -3.31 -12.08
C GLU A 244 8.69 -3.33 -13.61
N ARG A 245 7.57 -3.65 -14.25
CA ARG A 245 7.42 -3.52 -15.72
C ARG A 245 7.50 -2.07 -16.16
N THR A 246 6.81 -1.16 -15.46
CA THR A 246 6.87 0.28 -15.75
C THR A 246 8.29 0.83 -15.58
N TYR A 247 9.00 0.44 -14.53
CA TYR A 247 10.38 0.86 -14.27
C TYR A 247 11.36 0.40 -15.36
N LYS A 248 11.09 -0.76 -15.98
CA LYS A 248 11.91 -1.32 -17.07
C LYS A 248 11.54 -0.77 -18.45
N ASP A 249 10.48 0.04 -18.56
CA ASP A 249 10.07 0.65 -19.82
C ASP A 249 11.07 1.78 -20.18
N PRO A 250 11.79 1.68 -21.30
CA PRO A 250 12.80 2.68 -21.68
C PRO A 250 12.21 4.04 -22.04
N GLN A 251 10.89 4.15 -22.25
CA GLN A 251 10.21 5.42 -22.53
C GLN A 251 9.90 6.22 -21.26
N LEU A 252 10.02 5.61 -20.08
CA LEU A 252 9.67 6.21 -18.80
C LEU A 252 10.92 6.37 -17.94
N VAL A 253 10.90 7.37 -17.07
CA VAL A 253 12.04 7.67 -16.20
C VAL A 253 11.55 7.67 -14.77
N ILE A 254 11.86 6.62 -14.02
CA ILE A 254 11.59 6.53 -12.58
C ILE A 254 12.94 6.39 -11.88
N SER A 255 13.12 7.08 -10.75
CA SER A 255 14.39 6.98 -10.02
C SER A 255 14.61 5.56 -9.45
N ALA A 256 15.86 5.09 -9.50
CA ALA A 256 16.27 3.83 -8.85
C ALA A 256 15.99 3.85 -7.32
N LYS A 257 15.96 5.05 -6.72
CA LYS A 257 15.60 5.23 -5.31
C LYS A 257 14.13 4.88 -5.08
N SER A 258 13.21 5.39 -5.88
CA SER A 258 11.78 5.06 -5.78
C SER A 258 11.56 3.55 -5.95
N MET A 259 12.22 2.95 -6.93
CA MET A 259 12.19 1.49 -7.14
C MET A 259 12.69 0.70 -5.92
N LYS A 260 13.77 1.17 -5.26
CA LYS A 260 14.25 0.56 -4.01
C LYS A 260 13.17 0.60 -2.91
N PHE A 261 12.50 1.72 -2.72
CA PHE A 261 11.43 1.86 -1.72
C PHE A 261 10.24 0.95 -2.02
N TRP A 262 9.80 0.88 -3.29
CA TRP A 262 8.73 -0.03 -3.69
C TRP A 262 9.10 -1.49 -3.44
N ARG A 263 10.34 -1.88 -3.75
CA ARG A 263 10.84 -3.24 -3.46
C ARG A 263 10.87 -3.51 -1.96
N SER A 264 11.38 -2.59 -1.15
CA SER A 264 11.39 -2.73 0.30
C SER A 264 9.97 -2.92 0.85
N ALA A 265 9.00 -2.09 0.41
CA ALA A 265 7.60 -2.22 0.81
C ALA A 265 6.99 -3.58 0.41
N ALA A 266 7.34 -4.10 -0.76
CA ALA A 266 6.80 -5.33 -1.30
C ALA A 266 7.43 -6.61 -0.73
N THR A 267 8.69 -6.57 -0.28
CA THR A 267 9.46 -7.82 -0.05
C THR A 267 10.05 -7.97 1.34
N ARG A 268 10.14 -6.90 2.13
CA ARG A 268 10.67 -7.01 3.50
C ARG A 268 9.69 -7.75 4.43
N PRO A 269 10.20 -8.34 5.52
CA PRO A 269 9.35 -8.78 6.64
C PRO A 269 8.41 -7.65 7.08
N LEU A 270 7.20 -8.01 7.54
CA LEU A 270 6.19 -7.02 7.91
C LEU A 270 6.59 -6.19 9.12
N HIS A 271 7.50 -6.62 9.97
CA HIS A 271 8.00 -5.77 11.06
C HIS A 271 9.03 -4.72 10.64
N ILE A 272 9.48 -4.70 9.38
CA ILE A 272 10.49 -3.74 8.87
C ILE A 272 9.86 -2.84 7.80
N ALA A 273 9.76 -1.55 8.12
CA ALA A 273 9.25 -0.54 7.22
C ALA A 273 10.19 -0.29 6.01
N PRO A 274 9.69 0.33 4.92
CA PRO A 274 10.50 0.62 3.74
C PRO A 274 11.74 1.50 3.99
N ASP A 275 11.70 2.31 5.05
CA ASP A 275 12.76 3.23 5.49
C ASP A 275 13.62 2.68 6.65
N ASP A 276 13.51 1.38 6.93
CA ASP A 276 14.25 0.66 7.97
C ASP A 276 13.72 0.86 9.41
N GLU A 277 12.60 1.57 9.61
CA GLU A 277 11.93 1.61 10.92
C GLU A 277 11.41 0.22 11.30
N LYS A 278 11.51 -0.13 12.59
CA LYS A 278 11.05 -1.41 13.14
C LYS A 278 9.74 -1.24 13.89
N CYS A 279 8.85 -2.22 13.74
CA CYS A 279 7.57 -2.28 14.42
C CYS A 279 7.51 -3.52 15.31
N ASP A 280 7.79 -3.35 16.61
CA ASP A 280 7.99 -4.46 17.56
C ASP A 280 6.76 -5.37 17.71
N TRP A 281 5.55 -4.80 17.67
CA TRP A 281 4.33 -5.59 17.77
C TRP A 281 4.09 -6.46 16.53
N LEU A 282 4.48 -5.99 15.34
CA LEU A 282 4.43 -6.80 14.12
C LEU A 282 5.45 -7.93 14.15
N GLU A 283 6.63 -7.68 14.72
CA GLU A 283 7.65 -8.74 14.86
C GLU A 283 7.13 -9.86 15.76
N THR A 284 6.41 -9.49 16.82
CA THR A 284 5.75 -10.44 17.72
C THR A 284 4.65 -11.21 16.99
N TRP A 285 3.78 -10.50 16.27
CA TRP A 285 2.69 -11.10 15.49
C TRP A 285 3.20 -12.09 14.42
N GLU A 286 4.26 -11.75 13.67
CA GLU A 286 4.83 -12.64 12.65
C GLU A 286 5.37 -13.94 13.27
N LYS A 287 6.05 -13.86 14.42
CA LYS A 287 6.55 -15.04 15.15
C LYS A 287 5.41 -15.95 15.64
N GLU A 288 4.29 -15.37 16.04
CA GLU A 288 3.08 -16.11 16.45
C GLU A 288 2.42 -16.82 15.26
N GLN A 289 2.42 -16.24 14.07
CA GLN A 289 1.93 -16.92 12.87
C GLN A 289 2.84 -18.09 12.47
N GLU A 290 4.16 -17.89 12.50
CA GLU A 290 5.12 -18.96 12.18
C GLU A 290 5.05 -20.14 13.16
N SER A 291 4.78 -19.88 14.45
CA SER A 291 4.63 -20.93 15.45
C SER A 291 3.29 -21.67 15.32
N SER A 292 2.23 -20.96 14.94
CA SER A 292 0.92 -21.54 14.65
C SER A 292 0.97 -22.46 13.42
N ASP A 293 1.64 -22.04 12.33
CA ASP A 293 1.83 -22.86 11.13
C ASP A 293 2.68 -24.10 11.40
N LYS A 294 3.68 -24.02 12.30
CA LYS A 294 4.52 -25.17 12.70
C LYS A 294 3.80 -26.15 13.62
N SER A 295 2.71 -25.75 14.27
CA SER A 295 1.90 -26.62 15.13
C SER A 295 0.90 -27.50 14.35
N VAL A 296 0.73 -27.24 13.05
CA VAL A 296 -0.09 -28.04 12.15
C VAL A 296 0.82 -29.04 11.41
N ASN A 297 0.97 -30.25 11.94
CA ASN A 297 1.59 -31.36 11.20
C ASN A 297 0.75 -31.69 9.94
N PRO A 298 1.37 -32.04 8.80
CA PRO A 298 0.65 -32.43 7.57
C PRO A 298 -0.18 -33.71 7.72
N ASP A 299 0.02 -34.48 8.79
CA ASP A 299 -0.62 -35.78 9.00
C ASP A 299 -1.78 -35.77 10.02
N GLY A 300 -2.17 -34.62 10.58
CA GLY A 300 -3.43 -34.50 11.31
C GLY A 300 -3.60 -35.39 12.56
N GLU A 301 -2.53 -35.92 13.15
CA GLU A 301 -2.61 -36.62 14.44
C GLU A 301 -2.47 -35.62 15.60
N ALA A 302 -3.56 -35.43 16.33
CA ALA A 302 -3.52 -34.85 17.67
C ALA A 302 -2.69 -35.79 18.55
N LEU A 303 -1.70 -35.26 19.26
CA LEU A 303 -0.97 -36.01 20.28
C LEU A 303 -1.95 -36.35 21.41
N GLU A 304 -2.46 -37.58 21.42
CA GLU A 304 -3.09 -38.17 22.59
C GLU A 304 -2.05 -38.21 23.71
N ASN A 305 -2.31 -37.46 24.77
CA ASN A 305 -1.59 -37.61 26.03
C ASN A 305 -1.87 -39.03 26.57
N GLN A 306 -0.89 -39.92 26.47
CA GLN A 306 -0.89 -41.15 27.27
C GLN A 306 -0.57 -40.75 28.71
N GLU A 307 -1.62 -40.70 29.54
CA GLU A 307 -1.49 -40.79 30.98
C GLU A 307 -0.96 -42.18 31.32
N ASP A 308 0.25 -42.21 31.86
CA ASP A 308 0.96 -43.40 32.32
C ASP A 308 0.34 -43.84 33.66
N ASP A 309 -0.67 -44.71 33.60
CA ASP A 309 -1.21 -45.42 34.77
C ASP A 309 -0.38 -46.69 35.03
N SER A 310 0.60 -46.58 35.94
CA SER A 310 1.17 -47.74 36.60
C SER A 310 1.44 -47.47 38.07
N SER A 311 0.45 -47.70 38.92
CA SER A 311 0.64 -48.05 40.34
C SER A 311 -0.62 -48.68 40.93
N ALA A 312 -0.76 -50.00 40.79
CA ALA A 312 -1.17 -50.97 41.85
C ALA A 312 -1.30 -52.39 41.28
#